data_AF-A0A7R9N801-F1
#
_entry.id   AF-A0A7R9N801-F1
#
_cell.length_a   1.000
_cell.length_b   1.000
_cell.length_c   1.000
_cell.angle_alpha   90.00
_cell.angle_beta   90.00
_cell.angle_gamma   90.00
#
_symmetry.space_group_name_H-M   'P 1'
#
loop_
_entity.id
_entity.type
_entity.pdbx_description
1 polymer ?
#
loop_
_entity_poly.entity_id
_entity_poly.type
_entity_poly.pdbx_seq_one_letter_code
_entity_poly.pdbx_strand_id
1 'polypeptide(L)'
;MSRQKRTYLGRLWLHWCENCNLPVLDKTCGRCKSQTVMVNITPPGDIRPAFQYDIDLINQVTESQYNERLVPAKRVVVLNRAPYEDRMDEVILDGAVMGSLRFEVPEKRWRFLPRLEGAARIFNRETDLSRRRGWIRIDEGAVGLVEQGANVLAPGVIDADREIMVDSEVVVLTPDGRVVACGRARMSGEDMITATKGVAVKTRWHGMPRENLPDDEHEWSSAVVANRDVLERYVKRAREFIRGVVASVDRPITVSYSGGKDSLATLLLVKEALRESELKREFDLLFVDTGLEFPETVRNVECVTKEYNLNLLRASAGNRFWESFEELGPPSPAMRWCCKVCKLTPIKELIEREYPDGCLSFIGQRRYESSARAKSEHVWKNHSVENQIGASPIQNWTAMHVWLYLFSKNAPYNRLYEEGFDRIGCWLCPSAEMADLIRVRESYPELWKRFEEALERRRSANNLT
;
A
#
# COMPACT_ATOMS: atom_id res chain seq x y z
N MET A 1 19.42 -11.68 8.92
CA MET A 1 18.39 -10.64 8.69
C MET A 1 18.07 -9.98 10.02
N SER A 2 18.49 -8.73 10.22
CA SER A 2 18.09 -7.99 11.41
C SER A 2 16.56 -7.89 11.40
N ARG A 3 15.89 -8.21 12.52
CA ARG A 3 14.45 -8.01 12.65
C ARG A 3 14.22 -6.50 12.58
N GLN A 4 13.86 -5.99 11.40
CA GLN A 4 13.43 -4.61 11.22
C GLN A 4 12.35 -4.33 12.28
N LYS A 5 12.56 -3.32 13.13
CA LYS A 5 11.70 -3.08 14.30
C LYS A 5 10.27 -2.82 13.83
N ARG A 6 9.30 -3.50 14.46
CA ARG A 6 7.87 -3.22 14.25
C ARG A 6 7.61 -1.75 14.57
N THR A 7 7.20 -0.98 13.57
CA THR A 7 6.94 0.46 13.75
C THR A 7 5.45 0.66 13.90
N TYR A 8 5.01 1.02 15.11
CA TYR A 8 3.63 1.41 15.38
C TYR A 8 3.49 2.92 15.18
N LEU A 9 2.71 3.33 14.19
CA LEU A 9 2.45 4.75 13.89
C LEU A 9 1.12 5.26 14.47
N GLY A 10 0.26 4.32 14.90
CA GLY A 10 -1.04 4.59 15.50
C GLY A 10 -1.75 3.29 15.85
N ARG A 11 -3.06 3.37 16.11
CA ARG A 11 -3.92 2.21 16.34
C ARG A 11 -3.99 1.34 15.07
N LEU A 12 -4.00 0.02 15.25
CA LEU A 12 -4.37 -0.93 14.19
C LEU A 12 -5.90 -1.00 14.11
N TRP A 13 -6.45 -0.74 12.92
CA TRP A 13 -7.89 -0.52 12.76
C TRP A 13 -8.63 -1.67 12.09
N LEU A 14 -7.93 -2.65 11.50
CA LEU A 14 -8.61 -3.68 10.72
C LEU A 14 -9.37 -4.65 11.61
N HIS A 15 -10.69 -4.56 11.54
CA HIS A 15 -11.61 -5.60 11.96
C HIS A 15 -12.29 -6.22 10.73
N TRP A 16 -12.92 -7.37 10.91
CA TRP A 16 -13.71 -8.05 9.90
C TRP A 16 -15.10 -8.35 10.44
N CYS A 17 -16.13 -8.05 9.67
CA CYS A 17 -17.47 -8.48 9.97
C CYS A 17 -17.67 -9.88 9.37
N GLU A 18 -17.77 -10.91 10.20
CA GLU A 18 -17.95 -12.30 9.71
C GLU A 18 -19.33 -12.48 9.04
N ASN A 19 -20.37 -11.82 9.54
CA ASN A 19 -21.72 -11.94 8.96
C ASN A 19 -21.87 -11.29 7.58
N CYS A 20 -21.19 -10.16 7.34
CA CYS A 20 -21.19 -9.52 6.02
C CYS A 20 -19.98 -9.91 5.17
N ASN A 21 -19.00 -10.58 5.75
CA ASN A 21 -17.70 -10.88 5.19
C ASN A 21 -16.96 -9.64 4.58
N LEU A 22 -16.90 -8.54 5.35
CA LEU A 22 -16.33 -7.26 4.89
C LEU A 22 -15.33 -6.68 5.89
N PRO A 23 -14.32 -5.91 5.41
CA PRO A 23 -13.42 -5.17 6.29
C PRO A 23 -14.16 -4.00 6.96
N VAL A 24 -13.92 -3.81 8.25
CA VAL A 24 -14.53 -2.74 9.07
C VAL A 24 -13.46 -2.06 9.92
N LEU A 25 -13.49 -0.73 10.01
CA LEU A 25 -12.58 0.10 10.81
C LEU A 25 -13.13 0.40 12.22
N ASP A 26 -14.06 -0.43 12.69
CA ASP A 26 -14.72 -0.29 13.98
C ASP A 26 -15.10 -1.66 14.54
N LYS A 27 -15.41 -1.71 15.85
CA LYS A 27 -15.82 -2.92 16.57
C LYS A 27 -17.23 -3.41 16.20
N THR A 28 -18.00 -2.59 15.51
CA THR A 28 -19.38 -2.89 15.10
C THR A 28 -19.55 -2.60 13.62
N CYS A 29 -20.17 -3.51 12.88
CA CYS A 29 -20.47 -3.33 11.47
C CYS A 29 -21.60 -2.32 11.25
N GLY A 30 -21.38 -1.30 10.44
CA GLY A 30 -22.39 -0.29 10.10
C GLY A 30 -23.59 -0.85 9.34
N ARG A 31 -23.42 -1.99 8.65
CA ARG A 31 -24.44 -2.66 7.82
C ARG A 31 -25.36 -3.57 8.62
N CYS A 32 -24.82 -4.64 9.22
CA CYS A 32 -25.61 -5.65 9.94
C CYS A 32 -25.67 -5.43 11.45
N LYS A 33 -24.93 -4.44 11.98
CA LYS A 33 -24.82 -4.13 13.42
C LYS A 33 -24.20 -5.23 14.31
N SER A 34 -23.70 -6.32 13.72
CA SER A 34 -22.95 -7.35 14.44
C SER A 34 -21.58 -6.83 14.92
N GLN A 35 -21.06 -7.45 15.99
CA GLN A 35 -19.67 -7.27 16.41
C GLN A 35 -18.70 -7.75 15.33
N THR A 36 -17.53 -7.13 15.29
CA THR A 36 -16.46 -7.44 14.32
C THR A 36 -15.25 -8.03 15.03
N VAL A 37 -14.52 -8.89 14.33
CA VAL A 37 -13.33 -9.57 14.85
C VAL A 37 -12.07 -8.84 14.40
N MET A 38 -11.12 -8.58 15.31
CA MET A 38 -9.87 -7.93 14.93
C MET A 38 -9.02 -8.86 14.07
N VAL A 39 -8.49 -8.36 12.95
CA VAL A 39 -7.56 -9.10 12.10
C VAL A 39 -6.13 -8.80 12.53
N ASN A 40 -5.37 -9.84 12.85
CA ASN A 40 -3.97 -9.71 13.29
C ASN A 40 -3.04 -9.40 12.11
N ILE A 41 -2.79 -8.11 11.89
CA ILE A 41 -1.93 -7.60 10.82
C ILE A 41 -0.59 -7.09 11.35
N THR A 42 0.42 -7.04 10.46
CA THR A 42 1.74 -6.49 10.79
C THR A 42 1.70 -4.96 10.85
N PRO A 43 2.29 -4.29 11.86
CA PRO A 43 2.42 -2.83 11.89
C PRO A 43 3.21 -2.30 10.68
N PRO A 44 2.86 -1.12 10.13
CA PRO A 44 2.11 -0.04 10.78
C PRO A 44 0.58 -0.13 10.68
N GLY A 45 0.04 -1.07 9.91
CA GLY A 45 -1.42 -1.26 9.78
C GLY A 45 -2.12 -0.20 8.93
N ASP A 46 -1.41 0.45 7.99
CA ASP A 46 -1.98 1.45 7.08
C ASP A 46 -2.60 0.79 5.85
N ILE A 47 -3.64 -0.01 6.09
CA ILE A 47 -4.23 -0.86 5.06
C ILE A 47 -4.90 -0.05 3.95
N ARG A 48 -4.92 -0.62 2.74
CA ARG A 48 -5.59 -0.06 1.56
C ARG A 48 -6.41 -1.11 0.81
N PRO A 49 -7.35 -0.71 -0.05
CA PRO A 49 -7.92 -1.58 -1.08
C PRO A 49 -6.83 -2.22 -1.95
N ALA A 50 -7.00 -3.50 -2.29
CA ALA A 50 -6.40 -4.07 -3.49
C ALA A 50 -7.24 -3.63 -4.70
N PHE A 51 -6.61 -3.03 -5.71
CA PHE A 51 -7.24 -2.75 -7.00
C PHE A 51 -7.06 -3.93 -7.95
N GLN A 52 -7.70 -3.87 -9.13
CA GLN A 52 -7.68 -4.99 -10.08
C GLN A 52 -6.25 -5.43 -10.42
N TYR A 53 -5.33 -4.50 -10.66
CA TYR A 53 -3.92 -4.84 -10.87
C TYR A 53 -3.31 -5.64 -9.72
N ASP A 54 -3.60 -5.26 -8.46
CA ASP A 54 -3.09 -5.99 -7.30
C ASP A 54 -3.64 -7.42 -7.27
N ILE A 55 -4.94 -7.60 -7.58
CA ILE A 55 -5.58 -8.92 -7.66
C ILE A 55 -4.95 -9.78 -8.75
N ASP A 56 -4.76 -9.20 -9.93
CA ASP A 56 -4.15 -9.87 -11.08
C ASP A 56 -2.73 -10.30 -10.76
N LEU A 57 -1.94 -9.43 -10.13
CA LEU A 57 -0.57 -9.74 -9.69
C LEU A 57 -0.55 -10.86 -8.65
N ILE A 58 -1.43 -10.82 -7.64
CA ILE A 58 -1.55 -11.88 -6.62
C ILE A 58 -1.85 -13.21 -7.30
N ASN A 59 -2.84 -13.25 -8.17
CA ASN A 59 -3.27 -14.47 -8.86
C ASN A 59 -2.18 -14.98 -9.82
N GLN A 60 -1.54 -14.10 -10.59
CA GLN A 60 -0.43 -14.49 -11.48
C GLN A 60 0.71 -15.15 -10.69
N VAL A 61 1.05 -14.60 -9.53
CA VAL A 61 2.14 -15.13 -8.69
C VAL A 61 1.74 -16.46 -8.05
N THR A 62 0.50 -16.59 -7.56
CA THR A 62 0.03 -17.85 -6.97
C THR A 62 -0.15 -18.94 -8.02
N GLU A 63 -0.64 -18.60 -9.21
CA GLU A 63 -0.74 -19.52 -10.34
C GLU A 63 0.64 -20.03 -10.75
N SER A 64 1.62 -19.14 -10.85
CA SER A 64 3.00 -19.53 -11.17
C SER A 64 3.60 -20.49 -10.13
N GLN A 65 3.37 -20.21 -8.84
CA GLN A 65 3.96 -21.00 -7.74
C GLN A 65 3.23 -22.31 -7.44
N TYR A 66 1.90 -22.33 -7.53
CA TYR A 66 1.06 -23.42 -7.02
C TYR A 66 0.12 -24.01 -8.09
N ASN A 67 0.10 -23.43 -9.29
CA ASN A 67 -0.87 -23.74 -10.35
C ASN A 67 -2.33 -23.54 -9.90
N GLU A 68 -2.59 -22.47 -9.13
CA GLU A 68 -3.92 -22.06 -8.69
C GLU A 68 -3.98 -20.56 -8.32
N ARG A 69 -5.14 -19.94 -8.52
CA ARG A 69 -5.46 -18.56 -8.11
C ARG A 69 -5.80 -18.50 -6.63
N LEU A 70 -5.29 -17.48 -5.93
CA LEU A 70 -5.69 -17.22 -4.55
C LEU A 70 -7.07 -16.53 -4.45
N VAL A 71 -7.41 -15.69 -5.43
CA VAL A 71 -8.63 -14.87 -5.46
C VAL A 71 -9.39 -15.12 -6.76
N PRO A 72 -10.19 -16.20 -6.85
CA PRO A 72 -10.85 -16.60 -8.11
C PRO A 72 -12.15 -15.84 -8.43
N ALA A 73 -12.82 -15.27 -7.42
CA ALA A 73 -14.11 -14.60 -7.54
C ALA A 73 -14.04 -13.12 -7.13
N LYS A 74 -15.12 -12.37 -7.36
CA LYS A 74 -15.20 -10.95 -7.02
C LYS A 74 -15.23 -10.75 -5.50
N ARG A 75 -14.06 -10.47 -4.90
CA ARG A 75 -13.91 -10.31 -3.44
C ARG A 75 -13.34 -8.95 -3.07
N VAL A 76 -13.72 -8.44 -1.90
CA VAL A 76 -13.05 -7.30 -1.28
C VAL A 76 -11.77 -7.78 -0.62
N VAL A 77 -10.63 -7.38 -1.19
CA VAL A 77 -9.29 -7.68 -0.68
C VAL A 77 -8.67 -6.39 -0.18
N VAL A 78 -8.04 -6.44 1.00
CA VAL A 78 -7.21 -5.35 1.52
C VAL A 78 -5.75 -5.76 1.58
N LEU A 79 -4.88 -4.81 1.28
CA LEU A 79 -3.44 -4.97 1.40
C LEU A 79 -2.93 -4.18 2.59
N ASN A 80 -2.00 -4.77 3.32
CA ASN A 80 -1.29 -4.12 4.41
C ASN A 80 0.21 -4.14 4.14
N ARG A 81 0.83 -2.96 4.02
CA ARG A 81 2.27 -2.83 3.87
C ARG A 81 2.96 -3.41 5.10
N ALA A 82 3.87 -4.36 4.89
CA ALA A 82 4.66 -4.97 5.95
C ALA A 82 6.15 -4.62 5.80
N PRO A 83 6.92 -4.48 6.89
CA PRO A 83 8.34 -4.14 6.82
C PRO A 83 9.14 -5.19 6.05
N TYR A 84 9.83 -4.75 5.00
CA TYR A 84 10.79 -5.52 4.23
C TYR A 84 11.87 -4.60 3.63
N GLU A 85 12.87 -5.19 2.98
CA GLU A 85 13.93 -4.46 2.29
C GLU A 85 13.38 -3.64 1.11
N ASP A 86 12.43 -4.24 0.38
CA ASP A 86 11.69 -3.61 -0.70
C ASP A 86 10.17 -3.79 -0.47
N ARG A 87 9.38 -3.94 -1.54
CA ARG A 87 7.93 -4.05 -1.45
C ARG A 87 7.47 -5.40 -0.86
N MET A 88 6.68 -5.34 0.21
CA MET A 88 5.98 -6.50 0.77
C MET A 88 4.60 -6.12 1.31
N ASP A 89 3.57 -6.80 0.82
CA ASP A 89 2.17 -6.54 1.15
C ASP A 89 1.52 -7.82 1.71
N GLU A 90 0.95 -7.76 2.91
CA GLU A 90 0.05 -8.80 3.41
C GLU A 90 -1.27 -8.75 2.63
N VAL A 91 -1.66 -9.89 2.07
CA VAL A 91 -2.92 -10.08 1.34
C VAL A 91 -3.98 -10.55 2.33
N ILE A 92 -5.07 -9.79 2.46
CA ILE A 92 -6.10 -10.04 3.47
C ILE A 92 -7.47 -10.07 2.81
N LEU A 93 -8.19 -11.16 3.02
CA LEU A 93 -9.58 -11.34 2.65
C LEU A 93 -10.24 -12.31 3.61
N ASP A 94 -11.57 -12.27 3.70
CA ASP A 94 -12.39 -13.17 4.51
C ASP A 94 -11.98 -13.26 5.99
N GLY A 95 -11.49 -12.14 6.52
CA GLY A 95 -11.11 -11.99 7.92
C GLY A 95 -9.77 -12.62 8.29
N ALA A 96 -8.97 -13.09 7.32
CA ALA A 96 -7.65 -13.63 7.57
C ALA A 96 -6.58 -13.08 6.62
N VAL A 97 -5.34 -13.10 7.11
CA VAL A 97 -4.16 -12.82 6.30
C VAL A 97 -3.83 -14.09 5.51
N MET A 98 -4.05 -14.07 4.20
CA MET A 98 -3.80 -15.22 3.33
C MET A 98 -2.31 -15.49 3.13
N GLY A 99 -1.50 -14.44 3.15
CA GLY A 99 -0.07 -14.54 2.89
C GLY A 99 0.56 -13.17 2.71
N SER A 100 1.83 -13.16 2.34
CA SER A 100 2.55 -11.93 1.98
C SER A 100 3.05 -12.02 0.55
N LEU A 101 2.66 -11.06 -0.28
CA LEU A 101 3.22 -10.86 -1.61
C LEU A 101 4.50 -10.01 -1.47
N ARG A 102 5.64 -10.57 -1.85
CA ARG A 102 6.96 -10.00 -1.60
C ARG A 102 7.76 -9.88 -2.90
N PHE A 103 8.36 -8.73 -3.15
CA PHE A 103 9.26 -8.53 -4.27
C PHE A 103 10.69 -8.92 -3.89
N GLU A 104 11.28 -9.88 -4.59
CA GLU A 104 12.67 -10.30 -4.40
C GLU A 104 13.57 -9.50 -5.34
N VAL A 105 14.35 -8.56 -4.78
CA VAL A 105 15.20 -7.65 -5.56
C VAL A 105 16.26 -8.39 -6.41
N PRO A 106 16.98 -9.41 -5.92
CA PRO A 106 18.02 -10.07 -6.71
C PRO A 106 17.46 -10.74 -7.97
N GLU A 107 16.33 -11.42 -7.86
CA GLU A 107 15.67 -12.10 -8.98
C GLU A 107 14.66 -11.24 -9.74
N LYS A 108 14.40 -10.01 -9.27
CA LYS A 108 13.42 -9.06 -9.81
C LYS A 108 12.04 -9.69 -10.04
N ARG A 109 11.58 -10.50 -9.09
CA ARG A 109 10.31 -11.22 -9.20
C ARG A 109 9.50 -11.16 -7.93
N TRP A 110 8.19 -11.27 -8.10
CA TRP A 110 7.27 -11.42 -7.00
C TRP A 110 7.20 -12.86 -6.51
N ARG A 111 6.97 -13.00 -5.21
CA ARG A 111 6.79 -14.28 -4.54
C ARG A 111 5.70 -14.15 -3.48
N PHE A 112 4.74 -15.06 -3.50
CA PHE A 112 3.74 -15.24 -2.47
C PHE A 112 4.26 -16.18 -1.39
N LEU A 113 4.23 -15.70 -0.15
CA LEU A 113 4.56 -16.44 1.06
C LEU A 113 3.24 -16.77 1.78
N PRO A 114 2.70 -17.99 1.62
CA PRO A 114 1.39 -18.34 2.18
C PRO A 114 1.42 -18.34 3.71
N ARG A 115 0.27 -17.98 4.30
CA ARG A 115 -0.14 -18.39 5.65
C ARG A 115 -1.10 -19.57 5.55
N LEU A 116 -1.50 -20.11 6.69
CA LEU A 116 -2.36 -21.30 6.76
C LEU A 116 -3.67 -21.10 6.00
N GLU A 117 -4.34 -19.94 6.14
CA GLU A 117 -5.61 -19.67 5.48
C GLU A 117 -5.47 -19.52 3.97
N GLY A 118 -4.40 -18.87 3.49
CA GLY A 118 -4.16 -18.76 2.05
C GLY A 118 -3.73 -20.10 1.44
N ALA A 119 -2.93 -20.88 2.17
CA ALA A 119 -2.62 -22.24 1.76
C ALA A 119 -3.88 -23.13 1.72
N ALA A 120 -4.79 -23.00 2.69
CA ALA A 120 -6.04 -23.75 2.72
C ALA A 120 -7.01 -23.40 1.58
N ARG A 121 -6.90 -22.18 1.01
CA ARG A 121 -7.61 -21.81 -0.22
C ARG A 121 -7.10 -22.53 -1.45
N ILE A 122 -5.80 -22.82 -1.48
CA ILE A 122 -5.14 -23.45 -2.63
C ILE A 122 -5.15 -24.99 -2.50
N PHE A 123 -5.03 -25.47 -1.26
CA PHE A 123 -4.92 -26.89 -0.89
C PHE A 123 -5.95 -27.25 0.17
N ASN A 124 -6.76 -28.25 -0.15
CA ASN A 124 -7.74 -28.86 0.74
C ASN A 124 -7.84 -30.36 0.42
N ARG A 125 -8.71 -31.07 1.16
CA ARG A 125 -8.90 -32.52 1.00
C ARG A 125 -9.36 -32.95 -0.39
N GLU A 126 -9.99 -32.05 -1.15
CA GLU A 126 -10.52 -32.29 -2.49
C GLU A 126 -9.53 -31.94 -3.60
N THR A 127 -8.36 -31.41 -3.24
CA THR A 127 -7.38 -30.91 -4.20
C THR A 127 -6.68 -32.04 -4.95
N ASP A 128 -6.77 -32.03 -6.27
CA ASP A 128 -5.98 -32.90 -7.15
C ASP A 128 -4.51 -32.45 -7.18
N LEU A 129 -3.69 -33.08 -6.34
CA LEU A 129 -2.27 -32.74 -6.21
C LEU A 129 -1.46 -33.01 -7.48
N SER A 130 -1.94 -33.83 -8.42
CA SER A 130 -1.27 -34.03 -9.72
C SER A 130 -1.27 -32.77 -10.59
N ARG A 131 -2.16 -31.83 -10.28
CA ARG A 131 -2.30 -30.53 -10.94
C ARG A 131 -1.81 -29.36 -10.09
N ARG A 132 -1.19 -29.61 -8.94
CA ARG A 132 -0.67 -28.57 -8.04
C ARG A 132 0.84 -28.66 -7.90
N ARG A 133 1.44 -27.53 -7.57
CA ARG A 133 2.87 -27.38 -7.29
C ARG A 133 3.13 -26.95 -5.86
N GLY A 134 4.34 -27.12 -5.36
CA GLY A 134 4.79 -26.52 -4.10
C GLY A 134 4.15 -27.12 -2.85
N TRP A 135 3.83 -28.41 -2.86
CA TRP A 135 3.25 -29.12 -1.72
C TRP A 135 4.11 -30.31 -1.28
N ILE A 136 4.01 -30.67 0.00
CA ILE A 136 4.51 -31.93 0.54
C ILE A 136 3.43 -32.58 1.41
N ARG A 137 3.44 -33.91 1.51
CA ARG A 137 2.66 -34.67 2.48
C ARG A 137 3.60 -35.26 3.53
N ILE A 138 3.20 -35.19 4.79
CA ILE A 138 3.94 -35.77 5.91
C ILE A 138 3.22 -36.99 6.48
N ASP A 139 3.96 -37.83 7.22
CA ASP A 139 3.38 -38.95 7.94
C ASP A 139 2.56 -38.50 9.17
N GLU A 140 1.64 -39.36 9.63
CA GLU A 140 0.75 -39.06 10.77
C GLU A 140 1.52 -38.76 12.07
N GLY A 141 2.68 -39.40 12.28
CA GLY A 141 3.52 -39.18 13.45
C GLY A 141 4.20 -37.81 13.47
N ALA A 142 4.43 -37.20 12.30
CA ALA A 142 5.00 -35.86 12.20
C ALA A 142 3.96 -34.73 12.36
N VAL A 143 2.67 -34.99 12.10
CA VAL A 143 1.61 -33.95 12.10
C VAL A 143 1.58 -33.15 13.39
N GLY A 144 1.50 -33.81 14.54
CA GLY A 144 1.39 -33.12 15.84
C GLY A 144 2.62 -32.27 16.19
N LEU A 145 3.82 -32.70 15.79
CA LEU A 145 5.05 -31.93 16.01
C LEU A 145 5.11 -30.69 15.11
N VAL A 146 4.75 -30.84 13.84
CA VAL A 146 4.74 -29.76 12.85
C VAL A 146 3.68 -28.72 13.21
N GLU A 147 2.49 -29.16 13.66
CA GLU A 147 1.42 -28.28 14.15
C GLU A 147 1.88 -27.44 15.35
N GLN A 148 2.78 -27.97 16.19
CA GLN A 148 3.40 -27.26 17.31
C GLN A 148 4.60 -26.40 16.91
N GLY A 149 4.94 -26.35 15.62
CA GLY A 149 5.96 -25.47 15.07
C GLY A 149 7.31 -26.13 14.79
N ALA A 150 7.41 -27.46 14.84
CA ALA A 150 8.61 -28.16 14.40
C ALA A 150 8.87 -27.94 12.91
N ASN A 151 10.16 -27.99 12.53
CA ASN A 151 10.54 -28.11 11.13
C ASN A 151 10.21 -29.51 10.63
N VAL A 152 9.84 -29.63 9.35
CA VAL A 152 9.63 -30.94 8.73
C VAL A 152 11.00 -31.55 8.43
N LEU A 153 11.25 -32.74 8.96
CA LEU A 153 12.45 -33.52 8.64
C LEU A 153 12.16 -34.45 7.46
N ALA A 154 13.17 -34.72 6.63
CA ALA A 154 13.03 -35.58 5.46
C ALA A 154 12.41 -36.96 5.75
N PRO A 155 12.77 -37.67 6.85
CA PRO A 155 12.16 -38.96 7.17
C PRO A 155 10.65 -38.92 7.42
N GLY A 156 10.09 -37.74 7.71
CA GLY A 156 8.66 -37.56 7.93
C GLY A 156 7.90 -37.13 6.68
N VAL A 157 8.55 -37.03 5.52
CA VAL A 157 7.90 -36.72 4.25
C VAL A 157 7.55 -38.03 3.54
N ILE A 158 6.27 -38.21 3.23
CA ILE A 158 5.77 -39.41 2.53
C ILE A 158 5.62 -39.19 1.03
N ASP A 159 5.41 -37.94 0.61
CA ASP A 159 5.25 -37.56 -0.78
C ASP A 159 5.54 -36.06 -0.94
N ALA A 160 5.95 -35.65 -2.14
CA ALA A 160 6.27 -34.26 -2.44
C ALA A 160 6.11 -33.97 -3.93
N ASP A 161 5.77 -32.71 -4.24
CA ASP A 161 5.94 -32.19 -5.58
C ASP A 161 7.42 -32.23 -5.98
N ARG A 162 7.73 -32.98 -7.04
CA ARG A 162 9.10 -33.17 -7.55
C ARG A 162 9.69 -31.91 -8.16
N GLU A 163 8.86 -30.94 -8.55
CA GLU A 163 9.32 -29.64 -9.08
C GLU A 163 9.80 -28.68 -7.98
N ILE A 164 9.67 -29.06 -6.70
CA ILE A 164 10.19 -28.26 -5.59
C ILE A 164 11.71 -28.14 -5.68
N MET A 165 12.17 -26.90 -5.79
CA MET A 165 13.58 -26.53 -5.66
C MET A 165 13.90 -26.03 -4.25
N VAL A 166 15.19 -26.03 -3.90
CA VAL A 166 15.68 -25.40 -2.67
C VAL A 166 15.21 -23.94 -2.63
N ASP A 167 14.80 -23.48 -1.46
CA ASP A 167 14.23 -22.16 -1.20
C ASP A 167 12.86 -21.87 -1.83
N SER A 168 12.20 -22.84 -2.47
CA SER A 168 10.77 -22.73 -2.83
C SER A 168 9.89 -22.56 -1.60
N GLU A 169 8.79 -21.82 -1.75
CA GLU A 169 7.74 -21.71 -0.73
C GLU A 169 6.82 -22.92 -0.85
N VAL A 170 6.66 -23.65 0.24
CA VAL A 170 5.99 -24.95 0.25
C VAL A 170 4.87 -25.01 1.29
N VAL A 171 3.81 -25.72 0.94
CA VAL A 171 2.68 -26.04 1.81
C VAL A 171 2.83 -27.47 2.32
N VAL A 172 2.69 -27.66 3.62
CA VAL A 172 2.79 -28.96 4.28
C VAL A 172 1.39 -29.48 4.55
N LEU A 173 1.10 -30.67 4.02
CA LEU A 173 -0.18 -31.34 4.12
C LEU A 173 -0.09 -32.56 5.03
N THR A 174 -1.14 -32.81 5.79
CA THR A 174 -1.38 -34.09 6.47
C THR A 174 -1.62 -35.22 5.44
N PRO A 175 -1.61 -36.49 5.86
CA PRO A 175 -1.95 -37.61 4.96
C PRO A 175 -3.33 -37.46 4.31
N ASP A 176 -4.30 -36.89 5.01
CA ASP A 176 -5.66 -36.63 4.51
C ASP A 176 -5.79 -35.34 3.67
N GLY A 177 -4.68 -34.63 3.39
CA GLY A 177 -4.66 -33.47 2.49
C GLY A 177 -5.03 -32.13 3.15
N ARG A 178 -5.07 -32.03 4.48
CA ARG A 178 -5.27 -30.76 5.18
C ARG A 178 -3.95 -30.01 5.34
N VAL A 179 -4.00 -28.68 5.26
CA VAL A 179 -2.84 -27.84 5.56
C VAL A 179 -2.54 -27.86 7.05
N VAL A 180 -1.28 -28.12 7.42
CA VAL A 180 -0.78 -28.06 8.81
C VAL A 180 0.35 -27.05 8.99
N ALA A 181 1.07 -26.73 7.92
CA ALA A 181 2.14 -25.74 7.96
C ALA A 181 2.43 -25.11 6.59
N CYS A 182 3.12 -23.97 6.62
CA CYS A 182 3.72 -23.34 5.45
C CYS A 182 5.17 -22.98 5.77
N GLY A 183 6.07 -23.15 4.82
CA GLY A 183 7.49 -22.94 5.06
C GLY A 183 8.31 -22.82 3.79
N ARG A 184 9.62 -22.90 3.98
CA ARG A 184 10.60 -22.84 2.89
C ARG A 184 11.33 -24.16 2.75
N ALA A 185 11.38 -24.68 1.53
CA ALA A 185 12.13 -25.88 1.18
C ALA A 185 13.63 -25.70 1.45
N ARG A 186 14.26 -26.74 2.01
CA ARG A 186 15.70 -26.79 2.31
C ARG A 186 16.44 -27.88 1.52
N MET A 187 15.70 -28.66 0.75
CA MET A 187 16.18 -29.64 -0.23
C MET A 187 15.18 -29.71 -1.38
N SER A 188 15.52 -30.41 -2.47
CA SER A 188 14.60 -30.60 -3.59
C SER A 188 13.46 -31.55 -3.23
N GLY A 189 12.35 -31.52 -3.97
CA GLY A 189 11.24 -32.47 -3.77
C GLY A 189 11.67 -33.93 -3.86
N GLU A 190 12.59 -34.25 -4.76
CA GLU A 190 13.17 -35.59 -4.90
C GLU A 190 13.99 -36.01 -3.67
N ASP A 191 14.80 -35.09 -3.14
CA ASP A 191 15.56 -35.33 -1.91
C ASP A 191 14.65 -35.48 -0.69
N MET A 192 13.53 -34.74 -0.62
CA MET A 192 12.61 -34.83 0.51
C MET A 192 12.05 -36.24 0.67
N ILE A 193 11.84 -36.97 -0.43
CA ILE A 193 11.28 -38.33 -0.44
C ILE A 193 12.38 -39.38 -0.16
N THR A 194 13.60 -39.15 -0.60
CA THR A 194 14.67 -40.17 -0.59
C THR A 194 15.65 -40.02 0.57
N ALA A 195 15.78 -38.83 1.15
CA ALA A 195 16.77 -38.57 2.19
C ALA A 195 16.35 -39.13 3.56
N THR A 196 17.29 -39.79 4.24
CA THR A 196 17.09 -40.39 5.57
C THR A 196 17.38 -39.42 6.73
N LYS A 197 17.82 -38.20 6.44
CA LYS A 197 18.12 -37.16 7.44
C LYS A 197 18.08 -35.76 6.82
N GLY A 198 17.95 -34.76 7.68
CA GLY A 198 17.98 -33.34 7.30
C GLY A 198 16.62 -32.67 7.42
N VAL A 199 16.63 -31.34 7.39
CA VAL A 199 15.41 -30.53 7.41
C VAL A 199 14.92 -30.42 5.98
N ALA A 200 13.73 -30.97 5.68
CA ALA A 200 13.07 -30.83 4.39
C ALA A 200 12.45 -29.44 4.24
N VAL A 201 11.72 -28.99 5.27
CA VAL A 201 11.04 -27.70 5.27
C VAL A 201 11.35 -26.95 6.56
N LYS A 202 11.83 -25.71 6.41
CA LYS A 202 11.89 -24.77 7.51
C LYS A 202 10.51 -24.13 7.68
N THR A 203 9.79 -24.55 8.72
CA THR A 203 8.43 -24.09 9.02
C THR A 203 8.42 -22.61 9.40
N ARG A 204 7.47 -21.86 8.85
CA ARG A 204 7.22 -20.44 9.17
C ARG A 204 5.88 -20.25 9.87
N TRP A 205 4.85 -20.92 9.37
CA TRP A 205 3.49 -20.92 9.91
C TRP A 205 3.07 -22.35 10.17
N HIS A 206 2.35 -22.58 11.26
CA HIS A 206 1.91 -23.89 11.71
C HIS A 206 0.60 -23.77 12.48
N GLY A 207 -0.20 -24.82 12.44
CA GLY A 207 -1.52 -24.88 13.09
C GLY A 207 -2.60 -25.38 12.13
N MET A 208 -3.85 -25.34 12.57
CA MET A 208 -4.99 -25.70 11.75
C MET A 208 -5.72 -24.44 11.23
N PRO A 209 -5.83 -24.25 9.90
CA PRO A 209 -6.67 -23.20 9.33
C PRO A 209 -8.16 -23.48 9.54
N ARG A 210 -9.00 -22.48 9.30
CA ARG A 210 -10.47 -22.63 9.30
C ARG A 210 -10.90 -23.65 8.25
N GLU A 211 -11.81 -24.56 8.61
CA GLU A 211 -12.28 -25.63 7.71
C GLU A 211 -13.09 -25.08 6.53
N ASN A 212 -13.94 -24.08 6.77
CA ASN A 212 -14.78 -23.46 5.74
C ASN A 212 -14.43 -21.98 5.61
N LEU A 213 -13.93 -21.60 4.44
CA LEU A 213 -13.71 -20.20 4.10
C LEU A 213 -14.93 -19.68 3.33
N PRO A 214 -15.44 -18.48 3.66
CA PRO A 214 -16.56 -17.89 2.93
C PRO A 214 -16.29 -17.82 1.42
N ASP A 215 -17.34 -17.94 0.58
CA ASP A 215 -17.25 -17.86 -0.89
C ASP A 215 -18.17 -16.81 -1.53
N ASP A 216 -18.68 -15.87 -0.73
CA ASP A 216 -19.56 -14.81 -1.22
C ASP A 216 -18.79 -13.74 -2.01
N GLU A 217 -19.43 -13.22 -3.06
CA GLU A 217 -18.94 -12.06 -3.80
C GLU A 217 -19.24 -10.74 -3.07
N HIS A 218 -18.29 -9.80 -3.15
CA HIS A 218 -18.38 -8.50 -2.47
C HIS A 218 -17.91 -7.35 -3.34
N GLU A 219 -18.47 -6.17 -3.06
CA GLU A 219 -18.07 -4.91 -3.67
C GLU A 219 -17.63 -3.87 -2.64
N TRP A 220 -16.79 -2.94 -3.07
CA TRP A 220 -16.37 -1.79 -2.28
C TRP A 220 -17.55 -0.91 -1.81
N SER A 221 -18.64 -0.85 -2.57
CA SER A 221 -19.89 -0.20 -2.18
C SER A 221 -20.45 -0.78 -0.87
N SER A 222 -20.40 -2.10 -0.70
CA SER A 222 -20.82 -2.79 0.51
C SER A 222 -19.87 -2.51 1.68
N ALA A 223 -18.56 -2.43 1.44
CA ALA A 223 -17.58 -2.06 2.45
C ALA A 223 -17.80 -0.62 2.95
N VAL A 224 -18.17 0.33 2.08
CA VAL A 224 -18.55 1.69 2.48
C VAL A 224 -19.73 1.67 3.44
N VAL A 225 -20.80 0.93 3.14
CA VAL A 225 -21.96 0.80 4.03
C VAL A 225 -21.59 0.16 5.36
N ALA A 226 -20.74 -0.88 5.35
CA ALA A 226 -20.24 -1.53 6.56
C ALA A 226 -19.41 -0.59 7.45
N ASN A 227 -18.87 0.49 6.90
CA ASN A 227 -18.04 1.47 7.60
C ASN A 227 -18.72 2.83 7.81
N ARG A 228 -20.00 3.00 7.47
CA ARG A 228 -20.68 4.30 7.47
C ARG A 228 -20.58 5.04 8.82
N ASP A 229 -20.81 4.34 9.94
CA ASP A 229 -20.89 4.96 11.26
C ASP A 229 -19.50 5.48 11.72
N VAL A 230 -18.42 4.79 11.38
CA VAL A 230 -17.04 5.26 11.66
C VAL A 230 -16.63 6.38 10.71
N LEU A 231 -17.01 6.27 9.43
CA LEU A 231 -16.71 7.27 8.43
C LEU A 231 -17.37 8.62 8.77
N GLU A 232 -18.65 8.62 9.15
CA GLU A 232 -19.38 9.81 9.59
C GLU A 232 -18.69 10.51 10.76
N ARG A 233 -18.23 9.77 11.77
CA ARG A 233 -17.51 10.35 12.92
C ARG A 233 -16.18 10.99 12.51
N TYR A 234 -15.43 10.36 11.61
CA TYR A 234 -14.14 10.86 11.15
C TYR A 234 -14.29 12.09 10.25
N VAL A 235 -15.26 12.07 9.34
CA VAL A 235 -15.62 13.22 8.49
C VAL A 235 -16.09 14.39 9.36
N LYS A 236 -16.99 14.16 10.33
CA LYS A 236 -17.46 15.19 11.25
C LYS A 236 -16.30 15.87 11.98
N ARG A 237 -15.39 15.07 12.58
CA ARG A 237 -14.21 15.60 13.29
C ARG A 237 -13.28 16.39 12.37
N ALA A 238 -13.04 15.92 11.15
CA ALA A 238 -12.19 16.62 10.20
C ALA A 238 -12.79 17.98 9.81
N ARG A 239 -14.10 18.05 9.59
CA ARG A 239 -14.81 19.30 9.24
C ARG A 239 -14.87 20.28 10.42
N GLU A 240 -15.10 19.78 11.63
CA GLU A 240 -15.01 20.59 12.86
C GLU A 240 -13.61 21.17 13.04
N PHE A 241 -12.57 20.36 12.83
CA PHE A 241 -11.18 20.83 12.84
C PHE A 241 -10.93 21.93 11.80
N ILE A 242 -11.35 21.73 10.55
CA ILE A 242 -11.20 22.73 9.48
C ILE A 242 -11.88 24.05 9.87
N ARG A 243 -13.14 24.00 10.32
CA ARG A 243 -13.89 25.20 10.74
C ARG A 243 -13.21 25.92 11.91
N GLY A 244 -12.72 25.17 12.90
CA GLY A 244 -12.00 25.72 14.04
C GLY A 244 -10.71 26.44 13.65
N VAL A 245 -9.91 25.83 12.77
CA VAL A 245 -8.67 26.46 12.27
C VAL A 245 -8.98 27.70 11.43
N VAL A 246 -9.96 27.63 10.53
CA VAL A 246 -10.36 28.76 9.67
C VAL A 246 -10.88 29.94 10.47
N ALA A 247 -11.59 29.69 11.58
CA ALA A 247 -12.06 30.74 12.50
C ALA A 247 -10.92 31.35 13.34
N SER A 248 -9.85 30.59 13.58
CA SER A 248 -8.72 31.02 14.42
C SER A 248 -7.58 31.67 13.63
N VAL A 249 -7.52 31.43 12.32
CA VAL A 249 -6.42 31.89 11.44
C VAL A 249 -6.96 32.79 10.36
N ASP A 250 -6.75 34.10 10.52
CA ASP A 250 -7.13 35.11 9.55
C ASP A 250 -6.08 35.25 8.44
N ARG A 251 -6.02 34.24 7.56
CA ARG A 251 -5.13 34.18 6.38
C ARG A 251 -5.85 33.58 5.18
N PRO A 252 -5.57 33.98 3.94
CA PRO A 252 -6.09 33.32 2.73
C PRO A 252 -5.95 31.80 2.81
N ILE A 253 -6.98 31.08 2.38
CA ILE A 253 -7.04 29.62 2.50
C ILE A 253 -6.54 29.01 1.20
N THR A 254 -5.68 28.03 1.34
CA THR A 254 -5.17 27.24 0.23
C THR A 254 -5.29 25.75 0.52
N VAL A 255 -5.44 24.94 -0.52
CA VAL A 255 -5.39 23.48 -0.43
C VAL A 255 -4.27 22.99 -1.32
N SER A 256 -3.29 22.29 -0.73
CA SER A 256 -2.22 21.66 -1.52
C SER A 256 -2.73 20.36 -2.15
N TYR A 257 -2.88 20.36 -3.48
CA TYR A 257 -3.31 19.20 -4.24
C TYR A 257 -2.18 18.62 -5.08
N SER A 258 -1.92 17.33 -4.91
CA SER A 258 -0.80 16.62 -5.57
C SER A 258 -1.26 15.58 -6.59
N GLY A 259 -2.57 15.49 -6.85
CA GLY A 259 -3.14 14.38 -7.64
C GLY A 259 -3.14 13.02 -6.94
N GLY A 260 -2.95 13.00 -5.61
CA GLY A 260 -2.96 11.78 -4.80
C GLY A 260 -4.23 11.65 -3.94
N LYS A 261 -4.52 10.44 -3.45
CA LYS A 261 -5.73 10.15 -2.65
C LYS A 261 -5.86 11.03 -1.40
N ASP A 262 -4.76 11.27 -0.70
CA ASP A 262 -4.75 11.97 0.59
C ASP A 262 -5.03 13.47 0.39
N SER A 263 -4.45 14.06 -0.66
CA SER A 263 -4.69 15.45 -1.02
C SER A 263 -6.09 15.65 -1.63
N LEU A 264 -6.64 14.67 -2.36
CA LEU A 264 -8.02 14.69 -2.84
C LEU A 264 -9.03 14.65 -1.68
N ALA A 265 -8.82 13.76 -0.70
CA ALA A 265 -9.70 13.69 0.47
C ALA A 265 -9.67 15.00 1.27
N THR A 266 -8.49 15.58 1.50
CA THR A 266 -8.36 16.89 2.14
C THR A 266 -9.10 17.98 1.36
N LEU A 267 -8.96 18.01 0.02
CA LEU A 267 -9.68 18.96 -0.84
C LEU A 267 -11.19 18.87 -0.65
N LEU A 268 -11.75 17.66 -0.74
CA LEU A 268 -13.19 17.46 -0.58
C LEU A 268 -13.66 17.83 0.83
N LEU A 269 -12.90 17.48 1.87
CA LEU A 269 -13.23 17.85 3.25
C LEU A 269 -13.24 19.37 3.46
N VAL A 270 -12.26 20.10 2.90
CA VAL A 270 -12.19 21.57 2.98
C VAL A 270 -13.35 22.20 2.22
N LYS A 271 -13.62 21.74 0.99
CA LYS A 271 -14.77 22.19 0.19
C LYS A 271 -16.08 22.00 0.95
N GLU A 272 -16.30 20.82 1.54
CA GLU A 272 -17.49 20.52 2.31
C GLU A 272 -17.58 21.37 3.59
N ALA A 273 -16.48 21.53 4.33
CA ALA A 273 -16.46 22.31 5.57
C ALA A 273 -16.72 23.80 5.34
N LEU A 274 -16.16 24.38 4.27
CA LEU A 274 -16.33 25.80 3.94
C LEU A 274 -17.72 26.10 3.35
N ARG A 275 -18.31 25.18 2.57
CA ARG A 275 -19.70 25.32 2.09
C ARG A 275 -20.73 25.37 3.22
N GLU A 276 -20.48 24.67 4.32
CA GLU A 276 -21.32 24.71 5.53
C GLU A 276 -20.93 25.82 6.51
N SER A 277 -19.84 26.55 6.26
CA SER A 277 -19.37 27.59 7.15
C SER A 277 -20.12 28.90 6.90
N GLU A 278 -20.53 29.57 7.97
CA GLU A 278 -21.12 30.92 7.89
C GLU A 278 -20.14 31.97 7.35
N LEU A 279 -18.82 31.71 7.50
CA LEU A 279 -17.77 32.63 7.06
C LEU A 279 -17.66 32.75 5.52
N LYS A 280 -18.26 31.83 4.75
CA LYS A 280 -18.27 31.80 3.27
C LYS A 280 -16.92 32.12 2.61
N ARG A 281 -15.82 31.67 3.22
CA ARG A 281 -14.46 31.92 2.71
C ARG A 281 -14.18 30.99 1.53
N GLU A 282 -13.58 31.55 0.50
CA GLU A 282 -13.06 30.80 -0.65
C GLU A 282 -11.65 30.28 -0.37
N PHE A 283 -11.20 29.35 -1.22
CA PHE A 283 -9.86 28.81 -1.15
C PHE A 283 -9.30 28.58 -2.55
N ASP A 284 -7.97 28.69 -2.66
CA ASP A 284 -7.26 28.39 -3.89
C ASP A 284 -6.61 27.01 -3.82
N LEU A 285 -6.55 26.33 -4.97
CA LEU A 285 -5.89 25.05 -5.12
C LEU A 285 -4.43 25.29 -5.51
N LEU A 286 -3.48 24.77 -4.72
CA LEU A 286 -2.05 24.84 -5.04
C LEU A 286 -1.59 23.52 -5.64
N PHE A 287 -0.99 23.59 -6.83
CA PHE A 287 -0.30 22.46 -7.45
C PHE A 287 1.10 22.87 -7.88
N VAL A 288 2.07 22.01 -7.61
CA VAL A 288 3.44 22.19 -8.08
C VAL A 288 3.82 21.04 -8.99
N ASP A 289 4.01 21.38 -10.25
CA ASP A 289 4.53 20.47 -11.26
C ASP A 289 6.05 20.41 -11.13
N THR A 290 6.54 19.28 -10.63
CA THR A 290 7.98 19.06 -10.43
C THR A 290 8.75 18.82 -11.73
N GLY A 291 8.07 18.72 -12.88
CA GLY A 291 8.64 18.25 -14.15
C GLY A 291 8.87 16.74 -14.18
N LEU A 292 8.53 16.03 -13.09
CA LEU A 292 8.65 14.59 -12.92
C LEU A 292 7.32 13.93 -12.52
N GLU A 293 6.20 14.64 -12.63
CA GLU A 293 4.88 14.03 -12.40
C GLU A 293 4.54 13.06 -13.53
N PHE A 294 3.74 12.04 -13.22
CA PHE A 294 3.15 11.22 -14.27
C PHE A 294 2.16 12.06 -15.11
N PRO A 295 2.04 11.80 -16.42
CA PRO A 295 1.04 12.47 -17.27
C PRO A 295 -0.40 12.30 -16.74
N GLU A 296 -0.70 11.15 -16.14
CA GLU A 296 -1.96 10.86 -15.45
C GLU A 296 -2.20 11.79 -14.26
N THR A 297 -1.16 12.09 -13.48
CA THR A 297 -1.24 12.98 -12.32
C THR A 297 -1.58 14.40 -12.75
N VAL A 298 -0.91 14.93 -13.76
CA VAL A 298 -1.19 16.27 -14.29
C VAL A 298 -2.62 16.34 -14.85
N ARG A 299 -3.03 15.34 -15.64
CA ARG A 299 -4.42 15.25 -16.15
C ARG A 299 -5.45 15.17 -15.02
N ASN A 300 -5.18 14.39 -13.97
CA ASN A 300 -6.08 14.28 -12.84
C ASN A 300 -6.23 15.64 -12.11
N VAL A 301 -5.15 16.38 -11.92
CA VAL A 301 -5.20 17.75 -11.36
C VAL A 301 -6.09 18.66 -12.19
N GLU A 302 -5.94 18.64 -13.51
CA GLU A 302 -6.75 19.45 -14.42
C GLU A 302 -8.23 19.05 -14.39
N CYS A 303 -8.54 17.74 -14.41
CA CYS A 303 -9.89 17.22 -14.33
C CYS A 303 -10.58 17.60 -13.01
N VAL A 304 -9.92 17.38 -11.87
CA VAL A 304 -10.44 17.72 -10.53
C VAL A 304 -10.68 19.21 -10.39
N THR A 305 -9.75 20.04 -10.88
CA THR A 305 -9.88 21.51 -10.86
C THR A 305 -11.13 21.95 -11.62
N LYS A 306 -11.35 21.40 -12.83
CA LYS A 306 -12.51 21.71 -13.68
C LYS A 306 -13.81 21.19 -13.07
N GLU A 307 -13.85 19.92 -12.64
CA GLU A 307 -15.04 19.29 -12.07
C GLU A 307 -15.56 20.05 -10.85
N TYR A 308 -14.65 20.54 -10.01
CA TYR A 308 -15.03 21.25 -8.80
C TYR A 308 -15.07 22.76 -8.92
N ASN A 309 -14.82 23.31 -10.13
CA ASN A 309 -14.77 24.74 -10.42
C ASN A 309 -13.89 25.51 -9.42
N LEU A 310 -12.62 25.12 -9.34
CA LEU A 310 -11.65 25.66 -8.38
C LEU A 310 -10.65 26.59 -9.07
N ASN A 311 -10.19 27.63 -8.37
CA ASN A 311 -9.07 28.44 -8.82
C ASN A 311 -7.75 27.69 -8.59
N LEU A 312 -7.02 27.38 -9.66
CA LEU A 312 -5.76 26.64 -9.60
C LEU A 312 -4.56 27.58 -9.74
N LEU A 313 -3.78 27.67 -8.67
CA LEU A 313 -2.46 28.30 -8.67
C LEU A 313 -1.40 27.22 -8.92
N ARG A 314 -0.84 27.23 -10.13
CA ARG A 314 0.19 26.28 -10.58
C ARG A 314 1.58 26.90 -10.52
N ALA A 315 2.51 26.23 -9.86
CA ALA A 315 3.94 26.45 -10.04
C ALA A 315 4.54 25.32 -10.89
N SER A 316 5.62 25.62 -11.61
CA SER A 316 6.37 24.63 -12.39
C SER A 316 7.86 24.73 -12.09
N ALA A 317 8.49 23.58 -11.88
CA ALA A 317 9.94 23.48 -11.78
C ALA A 317 10.64 23.48 -13.14
N GLY A 318 9.90 23.40 -14.26
CA GLY A 318 10.47 23.35 -15.60
C GLY A 318 11.56 22.29 -15.75
N ASN A 319 12.74 22.68 -16.24
CA ASN A 319 13.90 21.80 -16.40
C ASN A 319 14.85 21.76 -15.20
N ARG A 320 14.53 22.41 -14.07
CA ARG A 320 15.42 22.50 -12.90
C ARG A 320 15.93 21.14 -12.41
N PHE A 321 15.13 20.07 -12.54
CA PHE A 321 15.58 18.72 -12.22
C PHE A 321 16.76 18.28 -13.10
N TRP A 322 16.63 18.41 -14.41
CA TRP A 322 17.63 17.91 -15.36
C TRP A 322 18.89 18.76 -15.34
N GLU A 323 18.77 20.07 -15.17
CA GLU A 323 19.91 20.98 -14.96
C GLU A 323 20.69 20.58 -13.69
N SER A 324 19.99 20.39 -12.57
CA SER A 324 20.61 19.95 -11.32
C SER A 324 21.18 18.53 -11.40
N PHE A 325 20.61 17.66 -12.24
CA PHE A 325 21.09 16.29 -12.45
C PHE A 325 22.47 16.26 -13.14
N GLU A 326 22.73 17.20 -14.05
CA GLU A 326 24.03 17.33 -14.74
C GLU A 326 25.15 17.73 -13.79
N GLU A 327 24.84 18.48 -12.73
CA GLU A 327 25.82 18.88 -11.71
C GLU A 327 25.89 17.84 -10.58
N LEU A 328 24.76 17.56 -9.93
CA LEU A 328 24.66 16.80 -8.68
C LEU A 328 24.55 15.28 -8.88
N GLY A 329 24.20 14.83 -10.09
CA GLY A 329 23.95 13.43 -10.39
C GLY A 329 22.58 12.93 -9.91
N PRO A 330 22.33 11.60 -10.01
CA PRO A 330 21.04 11.03 -9.63
C PRO A 330 20.73 11.28 -8.15
N PRO A 331 19.49 11.67 -7.82
CA PRO A 331 19.10 11.83 -6.42
C PRO A 331 19.08 10.47 -5.72
N SER A 332 19.26 10.47 -4.40
CA SER A 332 19.23 9.25 -3.57
C SER A 332 18.36 9.46 -2.33
N PRO A 333 17.96 8.40 -1.60
CA PRO A 333 17.28 8.55 -0.31
C PRO A 333 18.03 9.47 0.67
N ALA A 334 19.36 9.44 0.64
CA ALA A 334 20.23 10.27 1.48
C ALA A 334 20.34 11.71 0.95
N MET A 335 20.35 11.90 -0.37
CA MET A 335 20.52 13.20 -1.01
C MET A 335 19.32 13.50 -1.93
N ARG A 336 18.21 13.89 -1.31
CA ARG A 336 16.95 14.24 -1.99
C ARG A 336 16.92 15.70 -2.46
N TRP A 337 17.97 16.13 -3.16
CA TRP A 337 18.09 17.52 -3.66
C TRP A 337 16.89 17.90 -4.54
N CYS A 338 16.31 16.93 -5.27
CA CYS A 338 15.14 17.13 -6.12
C CYS A 338 13.91 17.64 -5.34
N CYS A 339 13.71 17.25 -4.08
CA CYS A 339 12.63 17.78 -3.26
C CYS A 339 12.83 19.27 -2.96
N LYS A 340 14.06 19.71 -2.72
CA LYS A 340 14.36 21.12 -2.48
C LYS A 340 14.15 21.93 -3.75
N VAL A 341 14.82 21.52 -4.83
CA VAL A 341 14.88 22.26 -6.11
C VAL A 341 13.54 22.27 -6.85
N CYS A 342 12.88 21.10 -6.94
CA CYS A 342 11.72 20.93 -7.82
C CYS A 342 10.38 21.08 -7.08
N LYS A 343 10.37 21.01 -5.75
CA LYS A 343 9.13 21.08 -4.96
C LYS A 343 9.11 22.25 -3.99
N LEU A 344 10.05 22.32 -3.05
CA LEU A 344 10.03 23.36 -2.01
C LEU A 344 10.26 24.76 -2.58
N THR A 345 11.25 24.93 -3.46
CA THR A 345 11.55 26.24 -4.05
C THR A 345 10.38 26.79 -4.88
N PRO A 346 9.75 26.04 -5.81
CA PRO A 346 8.59 26.55 -6.55
C PRO A 346 7.36 26.81 -5.66
N ILE A 347 7.14 26.01 -4.61
CA ILE A 347 6.08 26.28 -3.61
C ILE A 347 6.33 27.63 -2.93
N LYS A 348 7.57 27.87 -2.49
CA LYS A 348 7.97 29.11 -1.82
C LYS A 348 7.76 30.32 -2.73
N GLU A 349 8.29 30.26 -3.96
CA GLU A 349 8.13 31.31 -4.98
C GLU A 349 6.65 31.63 -5.25
N LEU A 350 5.79 30.60 -5.35
CA LEU A 350 4.36 30.78 -5.56
C LEU A 350 3.69 31.45 -4.36
N ILE A 351 3.97 30.99 -3.14
CA ILE A 351 3.33 31.52 -1.92
C ILE A 351 3.79 32.96 -1.66
N GLU A 352 5.07 33.28 -1.83
CA GLU A 352 5.59 34.64 -1.65
C GLU A 352 4.98 35.62 -2.66
N ARG A 353 4.68 35.16 -3.88
CA ARG A 353 4.07 35.99 -4.93
C ARG A 353 2.57 36.22 -4.69
N GLU A 354 1.82 35.16 -4.42
CA GLU A 354 0.35 35.21 -4.34
C GLU A 354 -0.15 35.61 -2.94
N TYR A 355 0.63 35.31 -1.89
CA TYR A 355 0.29 35.55 -0.49
C TYR A 355 1.48 36.12 0.30
N PRO A 356 1.92 37.36 0.00
CA PRO A 356 3.07 37.98 0.67
C PRO A 356 2.88 38.09 2.19
N ASP A 357 1.65 38.30 2.66
CA ASP A 357 1.32 38.33 4.09
C ASP A 357 1.17 36.93 4.70
N GLY A 358 1.14 35.89 3.87
CA GLY A 358 1.04 34.49 4.27
C GLY A 358 -0.34 33.86 4.11
N CYS A 359 -0.36 32.53 4.15
CA CYS A 359 -1.56 31.73 3.89
C CYS A 359 -1.74 30.57 4.89
N LEU A 360 -2.98 30.11 5.03
CA LEU A 360 -3.31 28.85 5.69
C LEU A 360 -3.46 27.76 4.62
N SER A 361 -2.56 26.79 4.62
CA SER A 361 -2.57 25.66 3.68
C SER A 361 -3.05 24.37 4.34
N PHE A 362 -4.16 23.84 3.84
CA PHE A 362 -4.58 22.48 4.16
C PHE A 362 -3.79 21.45 3.33
N ILE A 363 -3.18 20.49 4.02
CA ILE A 363 -2.26 19.51 3.44
C ILE A 363 -2.70 18.10 3.81
N GLY A 364 -2.77 17.20 2.82
CA GLY A 364 -3.11 15.78 3.00
C GLY A 364 -1.98 14.95 3.59
N GLN A 365 -1.64 15.23 4.85
CA GLN A 365 -0.62 14.51 5.61
C GLN A 365 -1.25 13.56 6.62
N ARG A 366 -0.78 12.31 6.70
CA ARG A 366 -1.24 11.35 7.72
C ARG A 366 -0.12 10.86 8.62
N ARG A 367 -0.44 10.58 9.88
CA ARG A 367 0.51 10.00 10.84
C ARG A 367 1.07 8.64 10.40
N TYR A 368 0.27 7.87 9.67
CA TYR A 368 0.60 6.51 9.23
C TYR A 368 1.62 6.47 8.06
N GLU A 369 2.05 7.62 7.54
CA GLU A 369 3.08 7.69 6.48
C GLU A 369 4.51 7.48 7.00
N SER A 370 4.82 7.98 8.20
CA SER A 370 6.16 7.83 8.79
C SER A 370 6.20 8.21 10.27
N SER A 371 7.25 7.78 10.97
CA SER A 371 7.50 8.15 12.37
C SER A 371 7.59 9.66 12.60
N ALA A 372 8.08 10.43 11.63
CA ALA A 372 8.15 11.89 11.71
C ALA A 372 6.75 12.51 11.65
N ARG A 373 5.93 12.07 10.68
CA ARG A 373 4.53 12.50 10.57
C ARG A 373 3.71 12.06 11.77
N ALA A 374 4.02 10.92 12.39
CA ALA A 374 3.32 10.46 13.59
C ALA A 374 3.52 11.34 14.82
N LYS A 375 4.62 12.11 14.85
CA LYS A 375 4.97 13.04 15.94
C LYS A 375 4.63 14.50 15.61
N SER A 376 4.20 14.80 14.39
CA SER A 376 3.91 16.17 13.98
C SER A 376 2.58 16.66 14.55
N GLU A 377 2.53 17.96 14.81
CA GLU A 377 1.30 18.66 15.16
C GLU A 377 0.28 18.67 14.00
N HIS A 378 -0.99 18.89 14.34
CA HIS A 378 -2.06 19.00 13.36
C HIS A 378 -2.05 20.33 12.60
N VAL A 379 -1.54 21.38 13.26
CA VAL A 379 -1.31 22.72 12.69
C VAL A 379 0.14 23.06 13.00
N TRP A 380 0.89 23.56 12.03
CA TRP A 380 2.31 23.89 12.20
C TRP A 380 2.71 25.09 11.35
N LYS A 381 3.78 25.78 11.73
CA LYS A 381 4.45 26.76 10.87
C LYS A 381 5.47 26.06 9.98
N ASN A 382 5.45 26.33 8.67
CA ASN A 382 6.39 25.71 7.75
C ASN A 382 7.75 26.43 7.81
N HIS A 383 8.76 25.80 8.40
CA HIS A 383 10.11 26.37 8.47
C HIS A 383 10.78 26.57 7.11
N SER A 384 10.33 25.85 6.07
CA SER A 384 10.85 26.01 4.70
C SER A 384 10.13 27.08 3.89
N VAL A 385 8.95 27.52 4.35
CA VAL A 385 8.11 28.55 3.73
C VAL A 385 7.52 29.39 4.87
N GLU A 386 8.26 30.37 5.34
CA GLU A 386 7.99 31.08 6.61
C GLU A 386 6.58 31.68 6.69
N ASN A 387 6.02 32.10 5.56
CA ASN A 387 4.69 32.70 5.45
C ASN A 387 3.55 31.67 5.32
N GLN A 388 3.82 30.38 5.47
CA GLN A 388 2.82 29.31 5.33
C GLN A 388 2.53 28.63 6.68
N ILE A 389 1.24 28.64 7.07
CA ILE A 389 0.72 27.82 8.17
C ILE A 389 0.11 26.56 7.56
N GLY A 390 0.65 25.40 7.90
CA GLY A 390 0.12 24.11 7.46
C GLY A 390 -0.93 23.57 8.44
N ALA A 391 -1.98 22.94 7.93
CA ALA A 391 -2.96 22.21 8.73
C ALA A 391 -3.34 20.88 8.06
N SER A 392 -3.41 19.80 8.83
CA SER A 392 -3.82 18.48 8.33
C SER A 392 -5.14 18.01 8.97
N PRO A 393 -6.26 18.01 8.23
CA PRO A 393 -7.54 17.53 8.74
C PRO A 393 -7.62 16.00 8.82
N ILE A 394 -6.74 15.30 8.10
CA ILE A 394 -6.70 13.83 8.02
C ILE A 394 -5.53 13.22 8.79
N GLN A 395 -4.90 13.96 9.69
CA GLN A 395 -3.71 13.52 10.44
C GLN A 395 -3.88 12.14 11.12
N ASN A 396 -5.08 11.82 11.60
CA ASN A 396 -5.40 10.54 12.26
C ASN A 396 -6.12 9.52 11.36
N TRP A 397 -6.24 9.78 10.05
CA TRP A 397 -6.85 8.85 9.11
C TRP A 397 -5.83 7.79 8.66
N THR A 398 -6.28 6.55 8.47
CA THR A 398 -5.53 5.53 7.72
C THR A 398 -5.81 5.66 6.21
N ALA A 399 -5.05 4.99 5.37
CA ALA A 399 -5.31 4.92 3.94
C ALA A 399 -6.72 4.36 3.65
N MET A 400 -7.19 3.39 4.45
CA MET A 400 -8.55 2.88 4.35
C MET A 400 -9.64 3.92 4.67
N HIS A 401 -9.44 4.80 5.66
CA HIS A 401 -10.39 5.89 5.92
C HIS A 401 -10.49 6.81 4.69
N VAL A 402 -9.34 7.14 4.08
CA VAL A 402 -9.27 7.96 2.87
C VAL A 402 -10.01 7.28 1.72
N TRP A 403 -9.72 6.01 1.45
CA TRP A 403 -10.34 5.28 0.35
C TRP A 403 -11.85 5.10 0.52
N LEU A 404 -12.31 4.69 1.70
CA LEU A 404 -13.75 4.56 1.98
C LEU A 404 -14.47 5.90 1.81
N TYR A 405 -13.84 7.01 2.22
CA TYR A 405 -14.39 8.34 1.99
C TYR A 405 -14.47 8.68 0.50
N LEU A 406 -13.38 8.49 -0.26
CA LEU A 406 -13.37 8.77 -1.71
C LEU A 406 -14.40 7.91 -2.46
N PHE A 407 -14.52 6.62 -2.12
CA PHE A 407 -15.54 5.73 -2.68
C PHE A 407 -16.95 6.20 -2.32
N SER A 408 -17.20 6.62 -1.07
CA SER A 408 -18.51 7.14 -0.66
C SER A 408 -18.94 8.41 -1.41
N LYS A 409 -17.97 9.14 -1.97
CA LYS A 409 -18.19 10.37 -2.74
C LYS A 409 -18.15 10.15 -4.25
N ASN A 410 -17.86 8.93 -4.72
CA ASN A 410 -17.53 8.64 -6.12
C ASN A 410 -16.47 9.63 -6.67
N ALA A 411 -15.45 9.92 -5.86
CA ALA A 411 -14.47 10.95 -6.18
C ALA A 411 -13.54 10.51 -7.34
N PRO A 412 -13.14 11.43 -8.24
CA PRO A 412 -12.26 11.17 -9.38
C PRO A 412 -10.78 11.04 -8.93
N TYR A 413 -10.46 9.95 -8.23
CA TYR A 413 -9.08 9.67 -7.83
C TYR A 413 -8.21 9.35 -9.05
N ASN A 414 -6.89 9.47 -8.87
CA ASN A 414 -5.94 9.23 -9.94
C ASN A 414 -5.87 7.73 -10.30
N ARG A 415 -6.09 7.42 -11.58
CA ARG A 415 -6.16 6.04 -12.09
C ARG A 415 -4.89 5.21 -11.86
N LEU A 416 -3.74 5.84 -11.60
CA LEU A 416 -2.50 5.11 -11.30
C LEU A 416 -2.62 4.16 -10.10
N TYR A 417 -3.56 4.42 -9.18
CA TYR A 417 -3.87 3.48 -8.09
C TYR A 417 -4.42 2.15 -8.61
N GLU A 418 -5.20 2.17 -9.69
CA GLU A 418 -5.71 0.97 -10.37
C GLU A 418 -4.64 0.31 -11.23
N GLU A 419 -3.65 1.09 -11.65
CA GLU A 419 -2.46 0.64 -12.36
C GLU A 419 -1.31 0.31 -11.38
N GLY A 420 -1.60 -0.17 -10.16
CA GLY A 420 -0.59 -0.80 -9.28
C GLY A 420 0.35 0.10 -8.49
N PHE A 421 0.24 1.43 -8.63
CA PHE A 421 0.98 2.39 -7.82
C PHE A 421 0.21 2.71 -6.54
N ASP A 422 0.73 2.35 -5.36
CA ASP A 422 0.06 2.66 -4.09
C ASP A 422 0.43 4.06 -3.53
N ARG A 423 1.49 4.64 -4.07
CA ARG A 423 1.95 6.00 -3.82
C ARG A 423 2.16 6.73 -5.14
N ILE A 424 1.52 7.88 -5.27
CA ILE A 424 1.63 8.76 -6.44
C ILE A 424 2.48 9.96 -6.07
N GLY A 425 3.52 10.19 -6.87
CA GLY A 425 4.42 11.34 -6.79
C GLY A 425 5.27 11.38 -8.06
N CYS A 426 6.52 11.81 -7.94
CA CYS A 426 7.45 11.81 -9.06
C CYS A 426 7.73 10.38 -9.54
N TRP A 427 7.70 10.14 -10.86
CA TRP A 427 7.97 8.82 -11.44
C TRP A 427 9.41 8.34 -11.22
N LEU A 428 10.34 9.26 -10.95
CA LEU A 428 11.74 8.99 -10.63
C LEU A 428 12.07 9.29 -9.15
N CYS A 429 11.16 8.94 -8.22
CA CYS A 429 11.41 9.21 -6.81
C CYS A 429 12.50 8.28 -6.26
N PRO A 430 13.60 8.80 -5.69
CA PRO A 430 14.65 7.95 -5.10
C PRO A 430 14.19 7.25 -3.82
N SER A 431 12.99 7.58 -3.30
CA SER A 431 12.37 6.91 -2.16
C SER A 431 11.29 5.90 -2.58
N ALA A 432 11.18 5.59 -3.86
CA ALA A 432 10.33 4.51 -4.35
C ALA A 432 11.05 3.17 -4.18
N GLU A 433 10.26 2.12 -3.97
CA GLU A 433 10.72 0.74 -3.99
C GLU A 433 11.19 0.33 -5.40
N MET A 434 12.12 -0.62 -5.47
CA MET A 434 12.62 -1.17 -6.72
C MET A 434 11.50 -1.80 -7.55
N ALA A 435 10.52 -2.44 -6.90
CA ALA A 435 9.32 -2.94 -7.57
C ALA A 435 8.59 -1.84 -8.36
N ASP A 436 8.47 -0.64 -7.79
CA ASP A 436 7.78 0.47 -8.42
C ASP A 436 8.63 1.10 -9.54
N LEU A 437 9.95 1.20 -9.36
CA LEU A 437 10.86 1.68 -10.42
C LEU A 437 10.90 0.74 -11.63
N ILE A 438 10.91 -0.58 -11.42
CA ILE A 438 10.81 -1.57 -12.51
C ILE A 438 9.48 -1.42 -13.23
N ARG A 439 8.40 -1.21 -12.49
CA ARG A 439 7.09 -0.93 -13.08
C ARG A 439 7.08 0.34 -13.92
N VAL A 440 7.72 1.42 -13.46
CA VAL A 440 7.86 2.65 -14.26
C VAL A 440 8.62 2.37 -15.55
N ARG A 441 9.72 1.60 -15.49
CA ARG A 441 10.48 1.19 -16.67
C ARG A 441 9.64 0.43 -17.69
N GLU A 442 8.81 -0.50 -17.22
CA GLU A 442 7.96 -1.34 -18.07
C GLU A 442 6.76 -0.58 -18.65
N SER A 443 6.14 0.28 -17.83
CA SER A 443 4.89 0.97 -18.19
C SER A 443 5.11 2.32 -18.88
N TYR A 444 6.27 2.94 -18.67
CA TYR A 444 6.64 4.25 -19.21
C TYR A 444 8.05 4.23 -19.83
N PRO A 445 8.28 3.42 -20.88
CA PRO A 445 9.60 3.25 -21.47
C PRO A 445 10.21 4.57 -21.97
N GLU A 446 9.41 5.53 -22.44
CA GLU A 446 9.90 6.84 -22.89
C GLU A 446 10.37 7.73 -21.73
N LEU A 447 9.67 7.72 -20.59
CA LEU A 447 10.13 8.43 -19.40
C LEU A 447 11.43 7.81 -18.87
N TRP A 448 11.47 6.48 -18.86
CA TRP A 448 12.65 5.74 -18.44
C TRP A 448 13.86 5.98 -19.34
N LYS A 449 13.64 5.99 -20.66
CA LYS A 449 14.68 6.29 -21.66
C LYS A 449 15.29 7.68 -21.44
N ARG A 450 14.47 8.69 -21.13
CA ARG A 450 14.98 10.04 -20.80
C ARG A 450 15.93 10.02 -19.60
N PHE A 451 15.63 9.19 -18.60
CA PHE A 451 16.51 9.00 -17.44
C PHE A 451 17.81 8.26 -17.82
N GLU A 452 17.73 7.18 -18.59
CA GLU A 452 18.91 6.46 -19.08
C GLU A 452 19.83 7.34 -19.93
N GLU A 453 19.28 8.16 -20.82
CA GLU A 453 20.03 9.14 -21.60
C GLU A 453 20.73 10.19 -20.73
N ALA A 454 20.07 10.65 -19.66
CA ALA A 454 20.69 11.59 -18.72
C ALA A 454 21.84 10.94 -17.93
N LEU A 455 21.69 9.68 -17.52
CA LEU A 455 22.75 8.91 -16.89
C LEU A 455 23.94 8.73 -17.84
N GLU A 456 23.68 8.38 -19.10
CA GLU A 456 24.73 8.12 -20.09
C GLU A 456 25.48 9.40 -20.47
N ARG A 457 24.77 10.53 -20.64
CA ARG A 457 25.40 11.85 -20.84
C ARG A 457 26.33 12.19 -19.68
N ARG A 458 25.89 11.98 -18.43
CA ARG A 458 26.72 12.22 -17.24
C ARG A 458 27.92 11.28 -17.17
N ARG A 459 27.70 9.98 -17.42
CA ARG A 459 28.76 8.95 -17.42
C ARG A 459 29.87 9.33 -18.39
N SER A 460 29.49 9.70 -19.62
CA SER A 460 30.40 10.17 -20.65
C SER A 460 31.11 11.47 -20.27
N ALA A 461 30.40 12.46 -19.74
CA ALA A 461 30.99 13.76 -19.38
C ALA A 461 31.99 13.68 -18.20
N ASN A 462 31.81 12.70 -17.31
CA ASN A 462 32.61 12.56 -16.08
C ASN A 462 33.57 11.35 -16.12
N ASN A 463 33.70 10.66 -17.25
CA ASN A 463 34.50 9.44 -17.41
C ASN A 463 34.23 8.39 -16.30
N LEU A 464 32.96 8.20 -15.95
CA LEU A 464 32.55 7.23 -14.93
C LEU A 464 32.47 5.83 -15.56
N THR A 465 32.90 4.82 -14.80
CA THR A 465 32.90 3.40 -15.21
C THR A 465 31.52 2.79 -15.14
#